data_AF-A6TSP0-F1
#
_entry.id   AF-A6TSP0-F1
#
_cell.length_a   1.000
_cell.length_b   1.000
_cell.length_c   1.000
_cell.angle_alpha   90.00
_cell.angle_beta   90.00
_cell.angle_gamma   90.00
#
_symmetry.space_group_name_H-M   'P 1'
#
loop_
_entity.id
_entity.type
_entity.pdbx_description
1 polymer ?
#
loop_
_entity_poly.entity_id
_entity_poly.type
_entity_poly.pdbx_seq_one_letter_code
_entity_poly.pdbx_strand_id
1 'polypeptide(L)'
;MGKIFIAILILSIIVVASWTFGFFITPPASIPTFHSNTITPNDISQEWLDLYYGDDPEVKRLNQIKIIEQVLIDLQYDKWIEFKDYIQIDIYTAAVLPQEIEQVIIALTLSKDRGIVAIYSASNNGYTLHSAITNLAPVTDIQFIENPSDGLHMMVVEQLLEEQFGSFFQEKFIHVYLHDSHEFKNVWQKTLYYDEIYKQEWLDPAAPDDLWYRAIEETIIDYVTIDTLRINISTTLKKYTTHSQDFPPKDQFQLEDSDSFTRSYYWSADYNTFILGEFTQEVFLSDIAFLEDMENSREQLLGISNAYFKVMSHKGEILYLPKSKFSKMFLPSLE
;
A
#
# COMPACT_ATOMS: atom_id res chain seq x y z
N MET A 1 35.10 -42.08 -46.04
CA MET A 1 34.72 -42.41 -44.64
C MET A 1 35.13 -41.33 -43.64
N GLY A 2 36.35 -40.79 -43.65
CA GLY A 2 36.82 -39.83 -42.62
C GLY A 2 35.97 -38.56 -42.45
N LYS A 3 35.46 -37.96 -43.53
CA LYS A 3 34.67 -36.71 -43.44
C LYS A 3 33.30 -36.90 -42.76
N ILE A 4 32.66 -38.05 -42.96
CA ILE A 4 31.37 -38.38 -42.33
C ILE A 4 31.59 -38.63 -40.84
N PHE A 5 32.68 -39.31 -40.47
CA PHE A 5 33.02 -39.56 -39.08
C PHE A 5 33.30 -38.27 -38.29
N ILE A 6 34.01 -37.31 -38.91
CA ILE A 6 34.28 -36.00 -38.31
C ILE A 6 32.97 -35.20 -38.14
N ALA A 7 32.06 -35.24 -39.11
CA ALA A 7 30.78 -34.56 -39.00
C ALA A 7 29.91 -35.11 -37.85
N ILE A 8 29.88 -36.44 -37.68
CA ILE A 8 29.16 -37.09 -36.57
C ILE A 8 29.78 -36.71 -35.22
N LEU A 9 31.11 -36.67 -35.13
CA LEU A 9 31.82 -36.27 -33.91
C LEU A 9 31.47 -34.82 -33.51
N ILE A 10 31.51 -33.88 -34.47
CA ILE A 10 31.17 -32.48 -34.21
C ILE A 10 29.71 -32.34 -33.77
N LEU A 11 28.78 -33.05 -34.42
CA LEU A 11 27.37 -33.03 -34.04
C LEU A 11 27.16 -33.56 -32.61
N SER A 12 27.85 -34.63 -32.23
CA SER A 12 27.76 -35.17 -30.86
C SER A 12 28.29 -34.18 -29.81
N ILE A 13 29.35 -33.43 -30.11
CA ILE A 13 29.88 -32.40 -29.21
C ILE A 13 28.88 -31.25 -29.05
N ILE A 14 28.24 -30.80 -30.14
CA ILE A 14 27.24 -29.74 -30.09
C ILE A 14 26.01 -30.16 -29.27
N VAL A 15 25.55 -31.40 -29.44
CA VAL A 15 24.41 -31.92 -28.66
C VAL A 15 24.76 -32.00 -27.17
N VAL A 16 25.93 -32.51 -26.81
CA VAL A 16 26.37 -32.57 -25.41
C VAL A 16 26.53 -31.18 -24.81
N ALA A 17 27.13 -30.24 -25.55
CA ALA A 17 27.29 -28.86 -25.10
C ALA A 17 25.95 -28.15 -24.92
N SER A 18 24.98 -28.37 -25.82
CA SER A 18 23.62 -27.85 -25.68
C SER A 18 22.91 -28.42 -24.45
N TRP A 19 23.12 -29.70 -24.15
CA TRP A 19 22.49 -30.39 -23.03
C TRP A 19 23.06 -29.90 -21.68
N THR A 20 24.38 -29.75 -21.59
CA THR A 20 25.02 -29.22 -20.38
C THR A 20 24.69 -27.74 -20.18
N PHE A 21 24.64 -26.93 -21.25
CA PHE A 21 24.28 -25.51 -21.17
C PHE A 21 22.83 -25.31 -20.69
N GLY A 22 21.89 -26.15 -21.12
CA GLY A 22 20.52 -26.15 -20.60
C GLY A 22 20.46 -26.41 -19.10
N PHE A 23 21.29 -27.34 -18.59
CA PHE A 23 21.36 -27.68 -17.16
C PHE A 23 21.89 -26.53 -16.29
N PHE A 24 22.76 -25.66 -16.83
CA PHE A 24 23.28 -24.50 -16.11
C PHE A 24 22.39 -23.25 -16.19
N ILE A 25 21.49 -23.16 -17.17
CA ILE A 25 20.61 -22.00 -17.36
C ILE A 25 19.23 -22.22 -16.74
N THR A 26 18.76 -23.46 -16.59
CA THR A 26 17.60 -23.72 -15.75
C THR A 26 18.03 -23.53 -14.30
N PRO A 27 17.57 -22.48 -13.58
CA PRO A 27 17.72 -22.45 -12.15
C PRO A 27 17.12 -23.75 -11.61
N PRO A 28 17.80 -24.48 -10.70
CA PRO A 28 17.18 -25.62 -10.07
C PRO A 28 15.84 -25.15 -9.50
N ALA A 29 14.77 -25.90 -9.75
CA ALA A 29 13.53 -25.74 -8.99
C ALA A 29 13.96 -25.69 -7.53
N SER A 30 13.74 -24.54 -6.89
CA SER A 30 14.25 -24.24 -5.55
C SER A 30 13.91 -25.43 -4.67
N ILE A 31 14.93 -26.21 -4.29
CA ILE A 31 14.75 -27.21 -3.25
C ILE A 31 14.32 -26.39 -2.05
N PRO A 32 13.14 -26.63 -1.45
CA PRO A 32 12.78 -25.99 -0.21
C PRO A 32 13.88 -26.37 0.78
N THR A 33 14.80 -25.45 1.02
CA THR A 33 15.78 -25.61 2.09
C THR A 33 14.95 -25.78 3.34
N PHE A 34 15.11 -26.94 3.98
CA PHE A 34 14.59 -27.16 5.32
C PHE A 34 15.05 -25.98 6.17
N HIS A 35 14.13 -25.06 6.46
CA HIS A 35 14.30 -24.16 7.59
C HIS A 35 14.39 -25.09 8.80
N SER A 36 15.60 -25.30 9.32
CA SER A 36 15.72 -25.93 10.62
C SER A 36 15.01 -25.00 11.58
N ASN A 37 13.86 -25.43 12.08
CA ASN A 37 13.23 -24.83 13.27
C ASN A 37 14.15 -25.12 14.46
N THR A 38 15.32 -24.50 14.47
CA THR A 38 16.02 -24.21 15.71
C THR A 38 15.10 -23.23 16.42
N ILE A 39 14.43 -23.71 17.46
CA ILE A 39 13.60 -22.95 18.38
C ILE A 39 14.30 -21.62 18.66
N THR A 40 13.86 -20.56 17.99
CA THR A 40 14.22 -19.21 18.38
C THR A 40 13.40 -18.92 19.64
N PRO A 41 14.00 -18.42 20.73
CA PRO A 41 13.27 -18.04 21.95
C PRO A 41 12.30 -16.85 21.78
N ASN A 42 11.93 -16.54 20.55
CA ASN A 42 11.36 -15.27 20.09
C ASN A 42 9.96 -15.43 19.46
N ASP A 43 9.21 -16.45 19.85
CA ASP A 43 7.83 -16.61 19.37
C ASP A 43 6.85 -15.88 20.28
N ILE A 44 5.83 -15.27 19.69
CA ILE A 44 4.67 -14.76 20.45
C ILE A 44 3.83 -15.98 20.85
N SER A 45 3.63 -16.20 22.14
CA SER A 45 2.83 -17.35 22.60
C SER A 45 1.33 -17.07 22.48
N GLN A 46 0.54 -18.13 22.25
CA GLN A 46 -0.93 -18.03 22.30
C GLN A 46 -1.41 -17.51 23.67
N GLU A 47 -0.75 -17.92 24.76
CA GLU A 47 -1.07 -17.47 26.12
C GLU A 47 -0.97 -15.94 26.24
N TRP A 48 0.02 -15.29 25.63
CA TRP A 48 0.15 -13.83 25.70
C TRP A 48 -1.00 -13.13 24.98
N LEU A 49 -1.46 -13.67 23.84
CA LEU A 49 -2.62 -13.15 23.11
C LEU A 49 -3.91 -13.33 23.90
N ASP A 50 -4.12 -14.53 24.47
CA ASP A 50 -5.30 -14.82 25.29
C ASP A 50 -5.40 -13.87 26.50
N LEU A 51 -4.25 -13.61 27.15
CA LEU A 51 -4.18 -12.68 28.28
C LEU A 51 -4.30 -11.21 27.87
N TYR A 52 -3.93 -10.84 26.64
CA TYR A 52 -4.14 -9.49 26.09
C TYR A 52 -5.64 -9.19 25.89
N TYR A 53 -6.43 -10.19 25.47
CA TYR A 53 -7.88 -10.06 25.33
C TYR A 53 -8.66 -10.31 26.64
N GLY A 54 -7.98 -10.59 27.75
CA GLY A 54 -8.61 -10.78 29.06
C GLY A 54 -9.15 -9.49 29.69
N ASP A 55 -9.97 -9.65 30.73
CA ASP A 55 -10.66 -8.55 31.41
C ASP A 55 -9.79 -7.77 32.42
N ASP A 56 -8.66 -8.34 32.88
CA ASP A 56 -7.78 -7.72 33.87
C ASP A 56 -6.86 -6.67 33.22
N PRO A 57 -7.00 -5.37 33.54
CA PRO A 57 -6.21 -4.31 32.89
C PRO A 57 -4.70 -4.40 33.12
N GLU A 58 -4.25 -4.87 34.28
CA GLU A 58 -2.82 -4.98 34.58
C GLU A 58 -2.19 -6.16 33.84
N VAL A 59 -2.90 -7.28 33.78
CA VAL A 59 -2.49 -8.46 33.00
C VAL A 59 -2.46 -8.12 31.51
N LYS A 60 -3.47 -7.42 31.00
CA LYS A 60 -3.51 -6.94 29.63
C LYS A 60 -2.32 -6.05 29.31
N ARG A 61 -2.05 -5.02 30.14
CA ARG A 61 -0.93 -4.09 29.94
C ARG A 61 0.42 -4.82 29.97
N LEU A 62 0.61 -5.77 30.88
CA LEU A 62 1.84 -6.55 30.95
C LEU A 62 2.08 -7.36 29.67
N ASN A 63 1.04 -8.03 29.15
CA ASN A 63 1.16 -8.83 27.93
C ASN A 63 1.28 -7.97 26.68
N GLN A 64 0.61 -6.81 26.63
CA GLN A 64 0.84 -5.78 25.60
C GLN A 64 2.33 -5.41 25.51
N ILE A 65 2.97 -5.10 26.64
CA ILE A 65 4.40 -4.72 26.66
C ILE A 65 5.29 -5.88 26.18
N LYS A 66 4.99 -7.13 26.58
CA LYS A 66 5.73 -8.31 26.11
C LYS A 66 5.61 -8.49 24.59
N ILE A 67 4.40 -8.34 24.06
CA ILE A 67 4.14 -8.47 22.61
C ILE A 67 4.88 -7.37 21.87
N ILE A 68 4.78 -6.10 22.30
CA ILE A 68 5.52 -4.97 21.70
C ILE A 68 7.02 -5.26 21.69
N GLU A 69 7.59 -5.66 22.83
CA GLU A 69 9.02 -5.97 22.96
C GLU A 69 9.43 -7.09 22.01
N GLN A 70 8.63 -8.16 21.90
CA GLN A 70 8.90 -9.27 20.99
C GLN A 70 8.88 -8.82 19.53
N VAL A 71 7.87 -8.06 19.11
CA VAL A 71 7.77 -7.52 17.74
C VAL A 71 8.96 -6.63 17.42
N LEU A 72 9.38 -5.76 18.34
CA LEU A 72 10.54 -4.90 18.14
C LEU A 72 11.83 -5.71 18.01
N ILE A 73 12.00 -6.78 18.79
CA ILE A 73 13.16 -7.68 18.68
C ILE A 73 13.17 -8.41 17.34
N ASP A 74 12.03 -8.97 16.92
CA ASP A 74 11.92 -9.72 15.66
C ASP A 74 12.24 -8.85 14.44
N LEU A 75 11.87 -7.57 14.51
CA LEU A 75 12.15 -6.58 13.47
C LEU A 75 13.51 -5.90 13.59
N GLN A 76 14.31 -6.22 14.62
CA GLN A 76 15.62 -5.61 14.92
C GLN A 76 15.54 -4.11 15.21
N TYR A 77 14.48 -3.69 15.91
CA TYR A 77 14.20 -2.31 16.31
C TYR A 77 14.59 -2.07 17.77
N ASP A 78 15.76 -2.56 18.19
CA ASP A 78 16.22 -2.58 19.58
C ASP A 78 16.15 -1.21 20.28
N LYS A 79 16.40 -0.13 19.52
CA LYS A 79 16.36 1.25 20.02
C LYS A 79 14.96 1.70 20.44
N TRP A 80 13.90 1.06 19.96
CA TRP A 80 12.52 1.40 20.31
C TRP A 80 12.05 0.72 21.58
N ILE A 81 12.80 -0.26 22.10
CA ILE A 81 12.42 -1.01 23.31
C ILE A 81 12.32 -0.07 24.53
N GLU A 82 13.13 0.97 24.61
CA GLU A 82 13.07 1.96 25.69
C GLU A 82 11.76 2.79 25.68
N PHE A 83 11.06 2.82 24.55
CA PHE A 83 9.80 3.56 24.36
C PHE A 83 8.57 2.66 24.39
N LYS A 84 8.70 1.37 24.72
CA LYS A 84 7.61 0.39 24.65
C LYS A 84 6.34 0.76 25.40
N ASP A 85 6.45 1.55 26.47
CA ASP A 85 5.29 2.04 27.24
C ASP A 85 4.48 3.13 26.51
N TYR A 86 5.04 3.73 25.45
CA TYR A 86 4.39 4.78 24.64
C TYR A 86 3.93 4.27 23.26
N ILE A 87 4.29 3.04 22.90
CA ILE A 87 3.93 2.43 21.63
C ILE A 87 2.48 1.93 21.71
N GLN A 88 1.65 2.39 20.77
CA GLN A 88 0.30 1.86 20.60
C GLN A 88 0.36 0.55 19.81
N ILE A 89 -0.49 -0.40 20.18
CA ILE A 89 -0.59 -1.71 19.55
C ILE A 89 -2.04 -2.06 19.27
N ASP A 90 -2.29 -2.53 18.05
CA ASP A 90 -3.54 -3.15 17.65
C ASP A 90 -3.25 -4.55 17.09
N ILE A 91 -4.05 -5.54 17.48
CA ILE A 91 -3.87 -6.95 17.13
C ILE A 91 -5.11 -7.46 16.42
N TYR A 92 -4.90 -8.06 15.26
CA TYR A 92 -5.93 -8.59 14.37
C TYR A 92 -5.63 -10.03 13.98
N THR A 93 -6.65 -10.75 13.50
CA THR A 93 -6.51 -12.07 12.89
C THR A 93 -7.20 -12.12 11.53
N ALA A 94 -6.52 -12.62 10.51
CA ALA A 94 -7.06 -12.78 9.17
C ALA A 94 -6.21 -13.74 8.33
N ALA A 95 -6.81 -14.36 7.32
CA ALA A 95 -6.11 -15.19 6.33
C ALA A 95 -5.51 -14.31 5.23
N VAL A 96 -4.31 -13.77 5.47
CA VAL A 96 -3.59 -12.85 4.56
C VAL A 96 -2.42 -13.50 3.83
N LEU A 97 -2.09 -14.75 4.17
CA LEU A 97 -1.07 -15.58 3.51
C LEU A 97 -1.72 -16.84 2.91
N PRO A 98 -1.10 -17.48 1.90
CA PRO A 98 -1.58 -18.73 1.29
C PRO A 98 -1.36 -19.96 2.20
N GLN A 99 -1.87 -19.88 3.42
CA GLN A 99 -1.86 -20.93 4.43
C GLN A 99 -3.30 -21.17 4.92
N GLU A 100 -3.60 -22.39 5.37
CA GLU A 100 -4.97 -22.74 5.83
C GLU A 100 -5.34 -22.11 7.18
N ILE A 101 -4.38 -21.51 7.89
CA ILE A 101 -4.56 -20.97 9.23
C ILE A 101 -4.48 -19.45 9.14
N GLU A 102 -5.35 -18.74 9.89
CA GLU A 102 -5.28 -17.29 10.02
C GLU A 102 -3.95 -16.84 10.63
N GLN A 103 -3.45 -15.70 10.15
CA GLN A 103 -2.26 -15.06 10.71
C GLN A 103 -2.66 -14.13 11.84
N VAL A 104 -1.70 -13.89 12.74
CA VAL A 104 -1.78 -12.79 13.71
C VAL A 104 -1.10 -11.57 13.11
N ILE A 105 -1.84 -10.48 13.00
CA ILE A 105 -1.38 -9.20 12.43
C ILE A 105 -1.28 -8.20 13.56
N ILE A 106 -0.10 -7.62 13.75
CA ILE A 106 0.18 -6.68 14.84
C ILE A 106 0.61 -5.35 14.25
N ALA A 107 -0.22 -4.32 14.42
CA ALA A 107 0.12 -2.95 14.07
C ALA A 107 0.75 -2.25 15.27
N LEU A 108 1.92 -1.63 15.08
CA LEU A 108 2.55 -0.76 16.08
C LEU A 108 2.67 0.66 15.55
N THR A 109 2.21 1.63 16.32
CA THR A 109 2.49 3.06 16.10
C THR A 109 3.66 3.46 16.99
N LEU A 110 4.83 3.59 16.37
CA LEU A 110 6.11 3.82 17.05
C LEU A 110 6.31 5.29 17.44
N SER A 111 5.91 6.20 16.54
CA SER A 111 5.96 7.65 16.75
C SER A 111 4.91 8.34 15.90
N LYS A 112 4.82 9.67 16.00
CA LYS A 112 3.92 10.49 15.19
C LYS A 112 4.14 10.40 13.66
N ASP A 113 5.28 9.86 13.23
CA ASP A 113 5.66 9.79 11.81
C ASP A 113 5.91 8.33 11.36
N ARG A 114 5.69 7.34 12.24
CA ARG A 114 6.09 5.96 11.96
C ARG A 114 5.16 4.92 12.56
N GLY A 115 4.59 4.10 11.68
CA GLY A 115 3.92 2.85 11.97
C GLY A 115 4.63 1.66 11.33
N ILE A 116 4.32 0.46 11.82
CA ILE A 116 4.72 -0.82 11.25
C ILE A 116 3.57 -1.83 11.43
N VAL A 117 3.49 -2.80 10.52
CA VAL A 117 2.58 -3.95 10.65
C VAL A 117 3.39 -5.22 10.53
N ALA A 118 3.38 -6.05 11.56
CA ALA A 118 4.06 -7.34 11.59
C ALA A 118 3.04 -8.47 11.41
N ILE A 119 3.35 -9.43 10.53
CA ILE A 119 2.50 -10.57 10.21
C ILE A 119 3.18 -11.82 10.73
N TYR A 120 2.48 -12.55 11.59
CA TYR A 120 2.96 -13.76 12.21
C TYR A 120 2.15 -14.97 11.73
N SER A 121 2.86 -16.07 11.45
CA SER A 121 2.25 -17.36 11.12
C SER A 121 2.27 -18.29 12.32
N ALA A 122 1.25 -19.14 12.44
CA ALA A 122 1.19 -20.15 13.48
C ALA A 122 2.40 -21.11 13.39
N SER A 123 3.01 -21.39 14.53
CA SER A 123 4.08 -22.35 14.73
C SER A 123 3.68 -23.36 15.81
N ASN A 124 4.47 -24.42 16.01
CA ASN A 124 4.14 -25.49 16.98
C ASN A 124 3.89 -24.97 18.42
N ASN A 125 4.48 -23.83 18.80
CA ASN A 125 4.44 -23.30 20.17
C ASN A 125 3.93 -21.85 20.25
N GLY A 126 3.32 -21.31 19.19
CA GLY A 126 2.86 -19.92 19.16
C GLY A 126 2.86 -19.35 17.75
N TYR A 127 3.45 -18.18 17.61
CA TYR A 127 3.46 -17.41 16.37
C TYR A 127 4.87 -16.91 16.08
N THR A 128 5.34 -17.15 14.86
CA THR A 128 6.66 -16.72 14.39
C THR A 128 6.50 -15.65 13.32
N LEU A 129 7.36 -14.62 13.36
CA LEU A 129 7.34 -13.54 12.38
C LEU A 129 7.54 -14.11 10.96
N HIS A 130 6.60 -13.85 10.07
CA HIS A 130 6.69 -14.21 8.66
C HIS A 130 7.22 -13.03 7.84
N SER A 131 6.59 -11.86 7.99
CA SER A 131 6.89 -10.67 7.19
C SER A 131 6.41 -9.41 7.91
N ALA A 132 6.85 -8.25 7.44
CA ALA A 132 6.37 -6.97 7.96
C ALA A 132 6.22 -5.92 6.86
N ILE A 133 5.25 -5.05 7.02
CA ILE A 133 5.09 -3.82 6.26
C ILE A 133 5.68 -2.70 7.11
N THR A 134 6.71 -2.05 6.55
CA THR A 134 7.45 -0.98 7.24
C THR A 134 7.31 0.33 6.48
N ASN A 135 7.78 1.43 7.09
CA ASN A 135 7.68 2.78 6.54
C ASN A 135 6.23 3.24 6.32
N LEU A 136 5.34 2.82 7.22
CA LEU A 136 3.99 3.36 7.29
C LEU A 136 4.01 4.65 8.11
N ALA A 137 3.05 5.53 7.84
CA ALA A 137 2.65 6.53 8.82
C ALA A 137 1.95 5.84 10.03
N PRO A 138 1.66 6.54 11.14
CA PRO A 138 0.88 5.99 12.24
C PRO A 138 -0.35 5.22 11.76
N VAL A 139 -0.47 3.96 12.16
CA VAL A 139 -1.61 3.10 11.80
C VAL A 139 -2.75 3.40 12.77
N THR A 140 -3.94 3.60 12.23
CA THR A 140 -5.15 3.93 12.99
C THR A 140 -6.20 2.82 12.96
N ASP A 141 -6.22 2.01 11.89
CA ASP A 141 -7.06 0.83 11.77
C ASP A 141 -6.52 -0.11 10.69
N ILE A 142 -6.89 -1.39 10.77
CA ILE A 142 -6.70 -2.37 9.70
C ILE A 142 -8.01 -3.12 9.48
N GLN A 143 -8.48 -3.08 8.24
CA GLN A 143 -9.64 -3.84 7.79
C GLN A 143 -9.22 -4.90 6.79
N PHE A 144 -10.04 -5.93 6.64
CA PHE A 144 -9.74 -7.06 5.77
C PHE A 144 -10.84 -7.23 4.73
N ILE A 145 -10.44 -7.35 3.46
CA ILE A 145 -11.35 -7.54 2.33
C ILE A 145 -10.95 -8.83 1.63
N GLU A 146 -11.88 -9.77 1.49
CA GLU A 146 -11.64 -11.02 0.78
C GLU A 146 -11.38 -10.75 -0.71
N ASN A 147 -10.26 -11.28 -1.23
CA ASN A 147 -9.94 -11.30 -2.64
C ASN A 147 -10.71 -12.44 -3.33
N PRO A 148 -11.61 -12.16 -4.28
CA PRO A 148 -12.39 -13.21 -4.93
C PRO A 148 -11.54 -14.16 -5.79
N SER A 149 -10.31 -13.77 -6.18
CA SER A 149 -9.46 -14.57 -7.06
C SER A 149 -8.81 -15.78 -6.36
N ASP A 150 -8.41 -15.64 -5.10
CA ASP A 150 -7.61 -16.64 -4.37
C ASP A 150 -8.09 -16.91 -2.94
N GLY A 151 -9.13 -16.20 -2.46
CA GLY A 151 -9.68 -16.33 -1.12
C GLY A 151 -8.80 -15.72 -0.02
N LEU A 152 -7.70 -15.05 -0.38
CA LEU A 152 -6.85 -14.34 0.58
C LEU A 152 -7.46 -12.99 0.93
N HIS A 153 -7.28 -12.56 2.17
CA HIS A 153 -7.67 -11.22 2.58
C HIS A 153 -6.60 -10.20 2.17
N MET A 154 -7.04 -9.14 1.51
CA MET A 154 -6.29 -7.89 1.38
C MET A 154 -6.36 -7.12 2.69
N MET A 155 -5.25 -6.52 3.11
CA MET A 155 -5.21 -5.64 4.29
C MET A 155 -5.38 -4.19 3.87
N VAL A 156 -6.47 -3.57 4.31
CA VAL A 156 -6.71 -2.13 4.18
C VAL A 156 -6.16 -1.45 5.42
N VAL A 157 -5.00 -0.83 5.29
CA VAL A 157 -4.29 -0.17 6.40
C VAL A 157 -4.62 1.33 6.38
N GLU A 158 -5.39 1.78 7.36
CA GLU A 158 -5.69 3.20 7.56
C GLU A 158 -4.57 3.90 8.33
N GLN A 159 -4.09 5.01 7.78
CA GLN A 159 -2.97 5.78 8.30
C GLN A 159 -3.37 7.24 8.53
N LEU A 160 -2.77 7.86 9.54
CA LEU A 160 -2.95 9.27 9.87
C LEU A 160 -1.59 9.95 9.98
N LEU A 161 -1.39 11.01 9.20
CA LEU A 161 -0.25 11.90 9.30
C LEU A 161 -0.72 13.28 9.74
N GLU A 162 -0.14 13.80 10.82
CA GLU A 162 -0.44 15.13 11.36
C GLU A 162 0.85 15.92 11.55
N GLU A 163 0.96 17.04 10.85
CA GLU A 163 2.07 17.96 10.95
C GLU A 163 1.58 19.38 11.28
N GLN A 164 2.24 20.01 12.26
CA GLN A 164 1.91 21.35 12.74
C GLN A 164 3.08 22.34 12.58
N PHE A 165 4.24 21.88 12.10
CA PHE A 165 5.43 22.71 11.98
C PHE A 165 5.52 23.29 10.56
N GLY A 166 5.45 24.62 10.44
CA GLY A 166 5.56 25.35 9.17
C GLY A 166 4.22 25.51 8.44
N SER A 167 3.53 24.40 8.17
CA SER A 167 2.15 24.34 7.66
C SER A 167 1.30 23.51 8.64
N PHE A 168 0.01 23.83 8.77
CA PHE A 168 -0.92 22.88 9.39
C PHE A 168 -1.36 21.91 8.30
N PHE A 169 -1.00 20.65 8.46
CA PHE A 169 -1.31 19.57 7.54
C PHE A 169 -1.86 18.37 8.30
N GLN A 170 -2.98 17.86 7.84
CA GLN A 170 -3.55 16.60 8.30
C GLN A 170 -3.95 15.77 7.09
N GLU A 171 -3.48 14.53 7.04
CA GLU A 171 -3.88 13.56 6.01
C GLU A 171 -4.26 12.23 6.65
N LYS A 172 -5.49 11.79 6.39
CA LYS A 172 -5.95 10.42 6.62
C LYS A 172 -6.01 9.71 5.27
N PHE A 173 -5.38 8.56 5.16
CA PHE A 173 -5.29 7.82 3.90
C PHE A 173 -5.23 6.32 4.14
N ILE A 174 -5.50 5.54 3.09
CA ILE A 174 -5.45 4.09 3.16
C ILE A 174 -4.50 3.52 2.11
N HIS A 175 -3.83 2.44 2.48
CA HIS A 175 -3.09 1.57 1.57
C HIS A 175 -3.70 0.16 1.65
N VAL A 176 -3.94 -0.44 0.50
CA VAL A 176 -4.43 -1.82 0.38
C VAL A 176 -3.24 -2.70 0.04
N TYR A 177 -2.93 -3.64 0.90
CA TYR A 177 -1.85 -4.58 0.73
C TYR A 177 -2.37 -5.97 0.39
N LEU A 178 -1.77 -6.58 -0.63
CA LEU A 178 -1.95 -7.99 -0.96
C LEU A 178 -0.60 -8.70 -0.86
N HIS A 179 -0.60 -9.90 -0.29
CA HIS A 179 0.59 -10.75 -0.28
C HIS A 179 0.79 -11.34 -1.67
N ASP A 180 1.92 -11.03 -2.30
CA ASP A 180 2.36 -11.74 -3.50
C ASP A 180 3.27 -12.93 -3.13
N SER A 181 3.92 -13.58 -4.09
CA SER A 181 4.77 -14.74 -3.80
C SER A 181 5.81 -14.55 -2.69
N HIS A 182 6.25 -13.32 -2.39
CA HIS A 182 7.35 -13.04 -1.47
C HIS A 182 7.10 -11.89 -0.48
N GLU A 183 6.26 -10.91 -0.81
CA GLU A 183 6.08 -9.72 0.01
C GLU A 183 4.66 -9.14 -0.08
N PHE A 184 4.30 -8.32 0.90
CA PHE A 184 3.08 -7.51 0.82
C PHE A 184 3.32 -6.31 -0.09
N LYS A 185 2.55 -6.23 -1.17
CA LYS A 185 2.59 -5.11 -2.12
C LYS A 185 1.38 -4.21 -1.93
N ASN A 186 1.63 -2.90 -1.95
CA ASN A 186 0.56 -1.92 -2.04
C ASN A 186 -0.07 -2.02 -3.44
N VAL A 187 -1.30 -2.51 -3.49
CA VAL A 187 -2.06 -2.71 -4.73
C VAL A 187 -3.05 -1.58 -5.00
N TRP A 188 -3.32 -0.72 -4.02
CA TRP A 188 -4.17 0.47 -4.18
C TRP A 188 -4.05 1.41 -2.99
N GLN A 189 -4.17 2.71 -3.25
CA GLN A 189 -4.12 3.72 -2.20
C GLN A 189 -5.08 4.87 -2.49
N LYS A 190 -5.57 5.51 -1.44
CA LYS A 190 -6.40 6.72 -1.56
C LYS A 190 -6.41 7.55 -0.29
N THR A 191 -6.38 8.87 -0.45
CA THR A 191 -6.62 9.84 0.62
C THR A 191 -8.10 9.86 0.99
N LEU A 192 -8.41 9.65 2.26
CA LEU A 192 -9.76 9.73 2.85
C LEU A 192 -10.10 11.16 3.26
N TYR A 193 -9.14 11.83 3.88
CA TYR A 193 -9.30 13.19 4.36
C TYR A 193 -7.98 13.94 4.24
N TYR A 194 -8.06 15.18 3.83
CA TYR A 194 -6.94 16.10 3.76
C TYR A 194 -7.37 17.49 4.22
N ASP A 195 -6.54 18.15 5.03
CA ASP A 195 -6.74 19.55 5.42
C ASP A 195 -5.37 20.21 5.53
N GLU A 196 -5.09 21.14 4.62
CA GLU A 196 -3.87 21.94 4.64
C GLU A 196 -4.20 23.43 4.64
N ILE A 197 -3.51 24.19 5.50
CA ILE A 197 -3.56 25.65 5.52
C ILE A 197 -2.18 26.20 5.21
N TYR A 198 -2.09 27.01 4.16
CA TYR A 198 -0.83 27.60 3.71
C TYR A 198 -1.03 29.03 3.22
N LYS A 199 0.05 29.82 3.20
CA LYS A 199 0.04 31.14 2.59
C LYS A 199 0.18 31.05 1.08
N GLN A 200 -0.56 31.86 0.34
CA GLN A 200 -0.42 31.88 -1.12
C GLN A 200 0.98 32.33 -1.56
N GLU A 201 1.63 33.23 -0.81
CA GLU A 201 2.98 33.72 -1.10
C GLU A 201 4.04 32.60 -1.22
N TRP A 202 3.79 31.42 -0.63
CA TRP A 202 4.67 30.25 -0.72
C TRP A 202 4.61 29.55 -2.09
N LEU A 203 3.49 29.69 -2.80
CA LEU A 203 3.31 29.18 -4.16
C LEU A 203 3.59 30.24 -5.22
N ASP A 204 3.13 31.47 -4.98
CA ASP A 204 3.30 32.61 -5.87
C ASP A 204 3.84 33.82 -5.09
N PRO A 205 5.14 34.17 -5.23
CA PRO A 205 5.72 35.32 -4.56
C PRO A 205 5.08 36.67 -4.89
N ALA A 206 4.25 36.76 -5.94
CA ALA A 206 3.49 37.96 -6.29
C ALA A 206 2.12 38.05 -5.60
N ALA A 207 1.72 37.00 -4.87
CA ALA A 207 0.48 36.98 -4.10
C ALA A 207 0.48 38.00 -2.94
N PRO A 208 -0.69 38.47 -2.49
CA PRO A 208 -0.79 39.23 -1.24
C PRO A 208 -0.22 38.44 -0.05
N ASP A 209 0.55 39.11 0.80
CA ASP A 209 1.21 38.52 1.98
C ASP A 209 0.24 38.13 3.10
N ASP A 210 -1.00 38.64 3.01
CA ASP A 210 -2.12 38.37 3.89
C ASP A 210 -3.07 37.29 3.37
N LEU A 211 -2.86 36.75 2.17
CA LEU A 211 -3.78 35.78 1.58
C LEU A 211 -3.41 34.35 1.97
N TRP A 212 -4.35 33.69 2.64
CA TRP A 212 -4.24 32.30 3.08
C TRP A 212 -5.23 31.43 2.33
N TYR A 213 -4.75 30.25 1.94
CA TYR A 213 -5.57 29.20 1.34
C TYR A 213 -5.72 28.04 2.31
N ARG A 214 -6.87 27.39 2.23
CA ARG A 214 -7.15 26.11 2.89
C ARG A 214 -7.70 25.14 1.85
N ALA A 215 -7.00 24.02 1.66
CA ALA A 215 -7.39 22.96 0.75
C ALA A 215 -7.94 21.78 1.54
N ILE A 216 -9.10 21.29 1.14
CA ILE A 216 -9.74 20.11 1.74
C ILE A 216 -10.04 19.08 0.65
N GLU A 217 -9.65 17.83 0.89
CA GLU A 217 -10.10 16.65 0.15
C GLU A 217 -10.87 15.74 1.11
N GLU A 218 -12.08 15.33 0.72
CA GLU A 218 -12.90 14.38 1.45
C GLU A 218 -13.28 13.25 0.50
N THR A 219 -12.93 12.01 0.83
CA THR A 219 -13.26 10.83 0.04
C THR A 219 -14.06 9.84 0.87
N ILE A 220 -15.20 9.42 0.33
CA ILE A 220 -16.00 8.31 0.84
C ILE A 220 -15.70 7.10 -0.03
N ILE A 221 -15.54 5.94 0.62
CA ILE A 221 -15.24 4.66 -0.05
C ILE A 221 -16.37 3.67 0.27
N ASP A 222 -16.80 2.96 -0.76
CA ASP A 222 -17.75 1.84 -0.67
C ASP A 222 -17.15 0.60 -1.35
N TYR A 223 -17.17 -0.53 -0.65
CA TYR A 223 -16.64 -1.80 -1.12
C TYR A 223 -17.78 -2.71 -1.58
N VAL A 224 -17.73 -3.17 -2.82
CA VAL A 224 -18.76 -4.04 -3.40
C VAL A 224 -18.11 -5.36 -3.84
N THR A 225 -18.61 -6.48 -3.30
CA THR A 225 -18.06 -7.84 -3.54
C THR A 225 -18.99 -8.73 -4.37
N ILE A 226 -20.04 -8.16 -4.97
CA ILE A 226 -20.98 -8.89 -5.82
C ILE A 226 -20.29 -9.13 -7.18
N ASP A 227 -19.90 -10.38 -7.45
CA ASP A 227 -19.19 -10.89 -8.63
C ASP A 227 -17.70 -10.53 -8.75
N THR A 228 -17.36 -9.25 -8.69
CA THR A 228 -15.99 -8.74 -8.75
C THR A 228 -15.78 -7.75 -7.62
N LEU A 229 -14.65 -7.82 -6.93
CA LEU A 229 -14.30 -6.85 -5.90
C LEU A 229 -14.14 -5.47 -6.54
N ARG A 230 -14.97 -4.52 -6.11
CA ARG A 230 -14.98 -3.12 -6.57
C ARG A 230 -14.81 -2.16 -5.41
N ILE A 231 -14.10 -1.07 -5.68
CA ILE A 231 -13.95 0.06 -4.78
C ILE A 231 -14.58 1.26 -5.47
N ASN A 232 -15.73 1.70 -4.96
CA ASN A 232 -16.37 2.94 -5.41
C ASN A 232 -15.89 4.07 -4.52
N ILE A 233 -15.44 5.17 -5.13
CA ILE A 233 -15.07 6.38 -4.40
C ILE A 233 -15.94 7.55 -4.83
N SER A 234 -16.21 8.43 -3.89
CA SER A 234 -16.76 9.77 -4.12
C SER A 234 -15.86 10.77 -3.42
N THR A 235 -15.14 11.57 -4.20
CA THR A 235 -14.20 12.57 -3.70
C THR A 235 -14.77 13.97 -3.90
N THR A 236 -14.70 14.81 -2.87
CA THR A 236 -14.99 16.24 -2.92
C THR A 236 -13.73 17.03 -2.63
N LEU A 237 -13.42 17.99 -3.51
CA LEU A 237 -12.33 18.94 -3.35
C LEU A 237 -12.92 20.31 -3.01
N LYS A 238 -12.33 21.02 -2.05
CA LYS A 238 -12.78 22.35 -1.63
C LYS A 238 -11.59 23.27 -1.40
N LYS A 239 -11.64 24.46 -1.99
CA LYS A 239 -10.70 25.55 -1.75
C LYS A 239 -11.39 26.64 -0.95
N TYR A 240 -10.78 27.04 0.15
CA TYR A 240 -11.21 28.19 0.92
C TYR A 240 -10.12 29.25 0.97
N THR A 241 -10.52 30.50 1.13
CA THR A 241 -9.61 31.65 1.21
C THR A 241 -9.97 32.56 2.39
N THR A 242 -8.97 33.27 2.88
CA THR A 242 -9.14 34.35 3.86
C THR A 242 -7.96 35.33 3.79
N HIS A 243 -8.18 36.54 4.30
CA HIS A 243 -7.14 37.55 4.45
C HIS A 243 -6.80 37.74 5.94
N SER A 244 -5.54 37.50 6.31
CA SER A 244 -5.03 37.66 7.67
C SER A 244 -3.51 37.83 7.66
N GLN A 245 -3.02 38.73 8.51
CA GLN A 245 -1.57 38.90 8.72
C GLN A 245 -0.97 37.77 9.57
N ASP A 246 -1.76 37.21 10.49
CA ASP A 246 -1.39 36.08 11.33
C ASP A 246 -1.97 34.77 10.78
N PHE A 247 -1.55 33.62 11.34
CA PHE A 247 -2.15 32.32 11.01
C PHE A 247 -3.66 32.33 11.33
N PRO A 248 -4.53 32.21 10.31
CA PRO A 248 -5.97 32.38 10.50
C PRO A 248 -6.60 31.14 11.16
N PRO A 249 -7.57 31.33 12.07
CA PRO A 249 -8.38 30.23 12.57
C PRO A 249 -9.31 29.68 11.47
N LYS A 250 -9.65 28.39 11.58
CA LYS A 250 -10.40 27.63 10.54
C LYS A 250 -11.77 28.22 10.20
N ASP A 251 -12.40 28.95 11.12
CA ASP A 251 -13.73 29.54 10.98
C ASP A 251 -13.75 30.85 10.18
N GLN A 252 -12.59 31.46 9.90
CA GLN A 252 -12.48 32.67 9.09
C GLN A 252 -12.40 32.39 7.58
N PHE A 253 -12.17 31.13 7.20
CA PHE A 253 -12.06 30.71 5.81
C PHE A 253 -13.42 30.68 5.12
N GLN A 254 -13.49 31.28 3.93
CA GLN A 254 -14.69 31.28 3.09
C GLN A 254 -14.47 30.37 1.87
N LEU A 255 -15.48 29.56 1.54
CA LEU A 255 -15.42 28.67 0.38
C LEU A 255 -15.33 29.51 -0.90
N GLU A 256 -14.29 29.26 -1.69
CA GLU A 256 -14.07 29.90 -2.98
C GLU A 256 -14.46 28.97 -4.13
N ASP A 257 -14.03 27.71 -4.06
CA ASP A 257 -14.23 26.73 -5.11
C ASP A 257 -14.52 25.33 -4.54
N SER A 258 -15.29 24.54 -5.27
CA SER A 258 -15.58 23.15 -4.92
C SER A 258 -15.88 22.32 -6.16
N ASP A 259 -15.26 21.15 -6.22
CA ASP A 259 -15.50 20.17 -7.26
C ASP A 259 -15.72 18.78 -6.65
N SER A 260 -16.35 17.88 -7.40
CA SER A 260 -16.61 16.52 -6.95
C SER A 260 -16.58 15.54 -8.10
N PHE A 261 -16.01 14.36 -7.85
CA PHE A 261 -15.94 13.29 -8.83
C PHE A 261 -16.10 11.92 -8.18
N THR A 262 -16.58 10.97 -8.97
CA THR A 262 -16.73 9.57 -8.56
C THR A 262 -15.89 8.67 -9.44
N ARG A 263 -15.36 7.59 -8.87
CA ARG A 263 -14.66 6.54 -9.64
C ARG A 263 -15.07 5.16 -9.12
N SER A 264 -15.09 4.19 -10.01
CA SER A 264 -15.31 2.79 -9.66
C SER A 264 -14.11 2.00 -10.13
N TYR A 265 -13.31 1.53 -9.17
CA TYR A 265 -12.20 0.63 -9.43
C TYR A 265 -12.70 -0.80 -9.33
N TYR A 266 -12.16 -1.70 -10.13
CA TYR A 266 -12.35 -3.13 -9.97
C TYR A 266 -11.01 -3.84 -9.86
N TRP A 267 -11.00 -4.94 -9.12
CA TRP A 267 -9.85 -5.83 -9.03
C TRP A 267 -9.60 -6.50 -10.38
N SER A 268 -8.39 -6.37 -10.92
CA SER A 268 -7.95 -7.13 -12.08
C SER A 268 -6.87 -8.12 -11.68
N ALA A 269 -7.17 -9.41 -11.80
CA ALA A 269 -6.22 -10.49 -11.49
C ALA A 269 -5.02 -10.51 -12.45
N ASP A 270 -5.19 -10.02 -13.68
CA ASP A 270 -4.12 -9.97 -14.68
C ASP A 270 -3.03 -8.95 -14.29
N TYR A 271 -3.45 -7.85 -13.65
CA TYR A 271 -2.55 -6.78 -13.20
C TYR A 271 -2.24 -6.84 -11.68
N ASN A 272 -2.93 -7.69 -10.92
CA ASN A 272 -2.87 -7.76 -9.44
C ASN A 272 -3.02 -6.38 -8.78
N THR A 273 -3.96 -5.56 -9.27
CA THR A 273 -4.22 -4.21 -8.77
C THR A 273 -5.65 -3.78 -9.08
N PHE A 274 -6.07 -2.69 -8.45
CA PHE A 274 -7.35 -2.05 -8.70
C PHE A 274 -7.22 -1.05 -9.85
N ILE A 275 -8.09 -1.20 -10.85
CA ILE A 275 -8.01 -0.45 -12.11
C ILE A 275 -9.35 0.20 -12.44
N LEU A 276 -9.32 1.31 -13.18
CA LEU A 276 -10.48 2.00 -13.72
C LEU A 276 -10.96 1.39 -15.05
N GLY A 277 -10.08 0.68 -15.76
CA GLY A 277 -10.40 0.10 -17.06
C GLY A 277 -9.21 -0.62 -17.70
N GLU A 278 -9.50 -1.48 -18.67
CA GLU A 278 -8.51 -2.18 -19.49
C GLU A 278 -8.64 -1.70 -20.94
N PHE A 279 -7.50 -1.48 -21.59
CA PHE A 279 -7.45 -1.00 -22.96
C PHE A 279 -6.59 -1.92 -23.80
N THR A 280 -7.24 -2.64 -24.72
CA THR A 280 -6.61 -3.56 -25.67
C THR A 280 -6.28 -2.84 -26.99
N GLN A 281 -5.31 -3.40 -27.70
CA GLN A 281 -4.54 -2.79 -28.79
C GLN A 281 -5.33 -2.10 -29.93
N GLU A 282 -5.03 -0.81 -30.14
CA GLU A 282 -4.78 -0.19 -31.46
C GLU A 282 -3.61 0.82 -31.41
N VAL A 283 -3.32 1.39 -30.23
CA VAL A 283 -2.31 2.44 -30.03
C VAL A 283 -1.08 1.97 -29.23
N PHE A 284 -1.21 0.92 -28.42
CA PHE A 284 -0.14 0.38 -27.58
C PHE A 284 0.36 -0.97 -28.09
N LEU A 285 1.65 -1.26 -27.85
CA LEU A 285 2.27 -2.54 -28.21
C LEU A 285 1.80 -3.72 -27.33
N SER A 286 1.09 -3.44 -26.24
CA SER A 286 0.54 -4.39 -25.29
C SER A 286 -0.70 -3.78 -24.63
N ASP A 287 -1.56 -4.61 -24.04
CA ASP A 287 -2.68 -4.08 -23.27
C ASP A 287 -2.18 -3.34 -22.02
N ILE A 288 -2.98 -2.36 -21.61
CA ILE A 288 -2.68 -1.50 -20.47
C ILE A 288 -3.89 -1.42 -19.53
N ALA A 289 -3.60 -1.38 -18.24
CA ALA A 289 -4.55 -1.04 -17.19
C ALA A 289 -4.52 0.47 -16.93
N PHE A 290 -5.70 1.08 -16.91
CA PHE A 290 -5.87 2.46 -16.50
C PHE A 290 -6.00 2.54 -14.98
N LEU A 291 -5.05 3.21 -14.33
CA LEU A 291 -5.01 3.29 -12.86
C LEU A 291 -5.66 4.58 -12.36
N GLU A 292 -5.34 5.71 -12.95
CA GLU A 292 -5.70 7.00 -12.37
C GLU A 292 -5.73 8.13 -13.40
N ASP A 293 -6.76 8.97 -13.29
CA ASP A 293 -6.80 10.28 -13.91
C ASP A 293 -6.15 11.31 -12.95
N MET A 294 -4.95 11.78 -13.30
CA MET A 294 -4.19 12.69 -12.44
C MET A 294 -4.67 14.15 -12.49
N GLU A 295 -5.61 14.49 -13.36
CA GLU A 295 -6.12 15.87 -13.44
C GLU A 295 -7.05 16.21 -12.27
N ASN A 296 -7.79 15.22 -11.77
CA ASN A 296 -8.74 15.40 -10.66
C ASN A 296 -8.01 15.16 -9.32
N SER A 297 -7.08 16.06 -8.99
CA SER A 297 -6.28 15.97 -7.77
C SER A 297 -6.31 17.28 -6.99
N ARG A 298 -6.01 17.21 -5.69
CA ARG A 298 -5.97 18.38 -4.81
C ARG A 298 -4.95 19.44 -5.25
N GLU A 299 -3.90 19.05 -5.97
CA GLU A 299 -2.92 19.97 -6.56
C GLU A 299 -3.57 20.97 -7.53
N GLN A 300 -4.71 20.62 -8.15
CA GLN A 300 -5.50 21.55 -8.95
C GLN A 300 -6.00 22.74 -8.13
N LEU A 301 -6.34 22.55 -6.85
CA LEU A 301 -6.72 23.63 -5.94
C LEU A 301 -5.56 24.61 -5.69
N LEU A 302 -4.32 24.14 -5.87
CA LEU A 302 -3.09 24.93 -5.78
C LEU A 302 -2.73 25.60 -7.12
N GLY A 303 -3.57 25.44 -8.16
CA GLY A 303 -3.27 25.89 -9.52
C GLY A 303 -2.26 25.01 -10.26
N ILE A 304 -1.93 23.84 -9.72
CA ILE A 304 -0.99 22.88 -10.32
C ILE A 304 -1.80 21.83 -11.07
N SER A 305 -1.89 21.97 -12.40
CA SER A 305 -2.57 20.99 -13.24
C SER A 305 -1.67 19.80 -13.60
N ASN A 306 -2.16 18.58 -13.46
CA ASN A 306 -1.48 17.37 -13.91
C ASN A 306 -2.28 16.65 -15.01
N ALA A 307 -2.08 17.07 -16.26
CA ALA A 307 -2.83 16.58 -17.41
C ALA A 307 -2.31 15.22 -17.95
N TYR A 308 -2.19 14.22 -17.07
CA TYR A 308 -1.74 12.86 -17.41
C TYR A 308 -2.70 11.78 -16.92
N PHE A 309 -2.69 10.65 -17.62
CA PHE A 309 -3.23 9.38 -17.14
C PHE A 309 -2.09 8.52 -16.63
N LYS A 310 -2.28 7.91 -15.45
CA LYS A 310 -1.39 6.87 -14.93
C LYS A 310 -1.92 5.52 -15.39
N VAL A 311 -1.06 4.75 -16.05
CA VAL A 311 -1.40 3.43 -16.58
C VAL A 311 -0.33 2.41 -16.21
N MET A 312 -0.69 1.12 -16.24
CA MET A 312 0.20 0.00 -15.98
C MET A 312 0.24 -0.94 -17.18
N SER A 313 1.43 -1.37 -17.59
CA SER A 313 1.58 -2.43 -18.59
C SER A 313 1.41 -3.83 -17.96
N HIS A 314 1.19 -4.85 -18.78
CA HIS A 314 1.20 -6.26 -18.33
C HIS A 314 2.49 -6.72 -17.61
N LYS A 315 3.58 -5.95 -17.74
CA LYS A 315 4.84 -6.21 -17.02
C LYS A 315 4.92 -5.52 -15.67
N GLY A 316 3.88 -4.79 -15.26
CA GLY A 316 3.86 -3.97 -14.06
C GLY A 316 4.56 -2.61 -14.20
N GLU A 317 4.93 -2.19 -15.42
CA GLU A 317 5.58 -0.90 -15.64
C GLU A 317 4.55 0.24 -15.59
N ILE A 318 4.79 1.24 -14.75
CA ILE A 318 3.96 2.44 -14.66
C ILE A 318 4.37 3.44 -15.75
N LEU A 319 3.38 3.90 -16.51
CA LEU A 319 3.55 4.90 -17.57
C LEU A 319 2.62 6.09 -17.32
N TYR A 320 3.07 7.28 -17.73
CA TYR A 320 2.30 8.52 -17.67
C TYR A 320 1.99 9.01 -19.08
N LEU A 321 0.70 9.04 -19.43
CA LEU A 321 0.24 9.35 -20.78
C LEU A 321 -0.41 10.74 -20.83
N PRO A 322 0.03 11.66 -21.70
CA PRO A 322 -0.52 13.02 -21.74
C PRO A 322 -1.96 13.01 -22.27
N LYS A 323 -2.88 13.65 -21.54
CA LYS A 323 -4.30 13.73 -21.90
C LYS A 323 -4.54 14.33 -23.29
N SER A 324 -3.72 15.30 -23.70
CA SER A 324 -3.81 15.97 -25.00
C SER A 324 -3.74 15.02 -26.20
N LYS A 325 -3.15 13.82 -26.02
CA LYS A 325 -3.06 12.80 -27.07
C LYS A 325 -4.04 11.64 -26.88
N PHE A 326 -4.44 11.35 -25.64
CA PHE A 326 -5.12 10.10 -25.29
C PHE A 326 -6.51 10.26 -24.68
N SER A 327 -7.03 11.48 -24.49
CA SER A 327 -8.32 11.73 -23.79
C SER A 327 -9.49 10.90 -24.33
N LYS A 328 -9.64 10.82 -25.65
CA LYS A 328 -10.74 10.08 -26.30
C LYS A 328 -10.76 8.59 -25.97
N MET A 329 -9.63 8.02 -25.59
CA MET A 329 -9.50 6.60 -25.29
C MET A 329 -10.03 6.28 -23.89
N PHE A 330 -9.72 7.11 -22.89
CA PHE A 330 -9.99 6.82 -21.48
C PHE A 330 -11.32 7.36 -20.95
N LEU A 331 -11.99 8.25 -21.69
CA LEU A 331 -13.29 8.85 -21.30
C LEU A 331 -14.35 7.81 -20.86
N PRO A 332 -14.55 6.67 -21.54
CA PRO A 332 -15.57 5.70 -21.14
C PRO A 332 -15.36 5.06 -19.77
N SER A 333 -14.14 5.12 -19.22
CA SER A 333 -13.81 4.59 -17.88
C SER A 333 -13.94 5.64 -16.77
N LEU A 334 -14.29 6.87 -17.12
CA LEU A 334 -14.45 8.00 -16.18
C LEU A 334 -15.92 8.39 -15.96
N GLU A 335 -16.81 7.87 -16.80
CA GLU A 335 -18.28 7.92 -16.67
C GLU A 335 -18.77 6.71 -15.86
#